data_AF-I4W9A0-F1
#
_entry.id   AF-I4W9A0-F1
#
_cell.length_a   1.000
_cell.length_b   1.000
_cell.length_c   1.000
_cell.angle_alpha   90.00
_cell.angle_beta   90.00
_cell.angle_gamma   90.00
#
_symmetry.space_group_name_H-M   'P 1'
#
loop_
_entity.id
_entity.type
_entity.pdbx_description
1 polymer ?
#
loop_
_entity_poly.entity_id
_entity_poly.type
_entity_poly.pdbx_seq_one_letter_code
_entity_poly.pdbx_strand_id
1 'polypeptide(L)'
;MQQQALAAAMMEYLETHARYQALIERAHAQGMERMQEKLAQLTAAGHPVETMKAMYDAWVDTAEDAYAEVALSDEFREVFGAMSNAQMRLRQLQQQQVEQWCREQGMPTRSEVASLGQRLQEVRRELRASRAEKAKASDGTSSALQAEVAALKRRIDALEGERQPAVATKAAKSPKATKTTSAKRRAAPAKTVARAAGPRTSKK
;
A
#
# COMPACT_ATOMS: atom_id res chain seq x y z
N MET A 1 17.32 24.10 -22.84
CA MET A 1 16.74 23.89 -21.50
C MET A 1 16.94 22.48 -20.97
N GLN A 2 16.15 21.45 -21.32
CA GLN A 2 16.23 20.11 -20.69
C GLN A 2 17.65 19.51 -20.63
N GLN A 3 18.39 19.48 -21.75
CA GLN A 3 19.77 18.96 -21.79
C GLN A 3 20.73 19.71 -20.85
N GLN A 4 20.57 21.03 -20.71
CA GLN A 4 21.37 21.85 -19.78
C GLN A 4 21.01 21.55 -18.32
N ALA A 5 19.73 21.31 -18.02
CA ALA A 5 19.29 20.90 -16.68
C ALA A 5 19.82 19.50 -16.31
N LEU A 6 19.88 18.57 -17.27
CA LEU A 6 20.50 17.26 -17.07
C LEU A 6 22.01 17.38 -16.83
N ALA A 7 22.72 18.18 -17.62
CA ALA A 7 24.15 18.43 -17.43
C ALA A 7 24.44 19.07 -16.06
N ALA A 8 23.63 20.05 -15.64
CA ALA A 8 23.73 20.67 -14.33
C ALA A 8 23.51 19.66 -13.19
N ALA A 9 22.45 18.84 -13.25
CA ALA A 9 22.19 17.80 -12.25
C ALA A 9 23.28 16.70 -12.22
N MET A 10 23.95 16.45 -13.35
CA MET A 10 25.08 15.52 -13.40
C MET A 10 26.34 16.10 -12.74
N MET A 11 26.61 17.40 -12.92
CA MET A 11 27.69 18.10 -12.19
C MET A 11 27.40 18.19 -10.68
N GLU A 12 26.17 18.53 -10.30
CA GLU A 12 25.68 18.54 -8.91
C GLU A 12 25.83 17.17 -8.22
N TYR A 13 25.51 16.08 -8.93
CA TYR A 13 25.75 14.72 -8.46
C TYR A 13 27.24 14.40 -8.31
N LEU A 14 28.09 14.78 -9.27
CA LEU A 14 29.53 14.53 -9.19
C LEU A 14 30.19 15.31 -8.03
N GLU A 15 29.80 16.57 -7.82
CA GLU A 15 30.28 17.41 -6.71
C GLU A 15 29.87 16.84 -5.34
N THR A 16 28.59 16.48 -5.18
CA THR A 16 28.09 15.91 -3.92
C THR A 16 28.63 14.50 -3.66
N HIS A 17 28.85 13.70 -4.70
CA HIS A 17 29.52 12.41 -4.58
C HIS A 17 30.99 12.56 -4.19
N ALA A 18 31.73 13.52 -4.76
CA ALA A 18 33.12 13.79 -4.37
C ALA A 18 33.23 14.22 -2.90
N ARG A 19 32.32 15.08 -2.42
CA ARG A 19 32.24 15.43 -0.97
C ARG A 19 31.98 14.19 -0.10
N TYR A 20 31.09 13.30 -0.52
CA TYR A 20 30.82 12.06 0.20
C TYR A 20 32.07 11.15 0.28
N GLN A 21 32.79 10.96 -0.84
CA GLN A 21 34.00 10.14 -0.85
C GLN A 21 35.10 10.73 0.05
N ALA A 22 35.27 12.05 0.09
CA ALA A 22 36.24 12.70 0.97
C ALA A 22 35.99 12.41 2.46
N LEU A 23 34.73 12.23 2.89
CA LEU A 23 34.41 11.81 4.26
C LEU A 23 34.76 10.34 4.52
N ILE A 24 34.54 9.46 3.54
CA ILE A 24 34.93 8.05 3.61
C ILE A 24 36.45 7.91 3.66
N GLU A 25 37.18 8.67 2.84
CA GLU A 25 38.65 8.73 2.84
C GLU A 25 39.20 9.25 4.18
N ARG A 26 38.56 10.27 4.77
CA ARG A 26 38.88 10.78 6.12
C ARG A 26 38.68 9.70 7.19
N ALA A 27 37.58 8.96 7.16
CA ALA A 27 37.33 7.85 8.08
C ALA A 27 38.40 6.74 7.95
N HIS A 28 38.78 6.37 6.73
CA HIS A 28 39.85 5.40 6.48
C HIS A 28 41.21 5.90 7.02
N ALA A 29 41.55 7.18 6.82
CA ALA A 29 42.78 7.75 7.35
C ALA A 29 42.83 7.71 8.88
N GLN A 30 41.74 8.11 9.55
CA GLN A 30 41.60 8.07 11.01
C GLN A 30 41.66 6.64 11.58
N GLY A 31 41.08 5.66 10.87
CA GLY A 31 41.18 4.25 11.26
C GLY A 31 42.63 3.72 11.20
N MET A 32 43.38 4.09 10.15
CA MET A 32 44.80 3.74 10.02
C MET A 32 45.69 4.43 11.07
N GLU A 33 45.39 5.67 11.45
CA GLU A 33 46.07 6.40 12.52
C GLU A 33 45.86 5.70 13.88
N ARG A 34 44.60 5.41 14.24
CA ARG A 34 44.25 4.67 15.47
C ARG A 34 44.87 3.26 15.50
N MET A 35 44.95 2.58 14.37
CA MET A 35 45.62 1.28 14.26
C MET A 35 47.11 1.40 14.62
N GLN A 36 47.81 2.43 14.12
CA GLN A 36 49.23 2.66 14.44
C GLN A 36 49.44 2.99 15.92
N GLU A 37 48.59 3.85 16.50
CA GLU A 37 48.63 4.16 17.93
C GLU A 37 48.40 2.93 18.81
N LYS A 38 47.36 2.14 18.53
CA LYS A 38 47.01 0.89 19.25
C LYS A 38 48.16 -0.12 19.21
N LEU A 39 48.81 -0.29 18.06
CA LEU A 39 49.97 -1.17 17.90
C LEU A 39 51.21 -0.65 18.66
N ALA A 40 51.45 0.67 18.65
CA ALA A 40 52.55 1.28 19.41
C ALA A 40 52.36 1.11 20.93
N GLN A 41 51.13 1.34 21.43
CA GLN A 41 50.77 1.16 22.84
C GLN A 41 50.94 -0.31 23.28
N LEU A 42 50.42 -1.26 22.51
CA LEU A 42 50.57 -2.71 22.77
C LEU A 42 52.04 -3.15 22.81
N THR A 43 52.86 -2.64 21.89
CA THR A 43 54.31 -2.91 21.85
C THR A 43 55.02 -2.32 23.08
N ALA A 44 54.70 -1.08 23.45
CA ALA A 44 55.27 -0.43 24.64
C ALA A 44 54.85 -1.11 25.96
N ALA A 45 53.67 -1.72 25.99
CA ALA A 45 53.18 -2.52 27.12
C ALA A 45 53.79 -3.93 27.21
N GLY A 46 54.66 -4.33 26.27
CA GLY A 46 55.26 -5.67 26.23
C GLY A 46 54.30 -6.77 25.74
N HIS A 47 53.21 -6.41 25.07
CA HIS A 47 52.20 -7.32 24.54
C HIS A 47 51.98 -7.07 23.03
N PRO A 48 52.99 -7.33 22.17
CA PRO A 48 52.89 -7.13 20.73
C PRO A 48 51.84 -8.06 20.09
N VAL A 49 51.36 -7.69 18.90
CA VAL A 49 50.37 -8.47 18.16
C VAL A 49 51.04 -9.63 17.43
N GLU A 50 51.04 -10.81 18.06
CA GLU A 50 51.77 -12.01 17.57
C GLU A 50 51.05 -12.80 16.45
N THR A 51 49.79 -12.51 16.13
CA THR A 51 49.02 -13.29 15.14
C THR A 51 48.29 -12.43 14.11
N MET A 52 48.20 -12.94 12.88
CA MET A 52 47.44 -12.31 11.79
C MET A 52 45.96 -12.11 12.13
N LYS A 53 45.35 -12.99 12.95
CA LYS A 53 43.98 -12.80 13.44
C LYS A 53 43.91 -11.59 14.38
N ALA A 54 44.79 -11.51 15.39
CA ALA A 54 44.77 -10.38 16.32
C ALA A 54 45.07 -9.04 15.61
N MET A 55 45.88 -9.06 14.54
CA MET A 55 46.09 -7.88 13.68
C MET A 55 44.82 -7.49 12.90
N TYR A 56 44.09 -8.47 12.35
CA TYR A 56 42.82 -8.23 11.64
C TYR A 56 41.73 -7.73 12.61
N ASP A 57 41.54 -8.41 13.73
CA ASP A 57 40.56 -8.03 14.75
C ASP A 57 40.84 -6.59 15.24
N ALA A 58 42.11 -6.28 15.58
CA ALA A 58 42.50 -4.96 16.04
C ALA A 58 42.33 -3.86 14.98
N TRP A 59 42.54 -4.18 13.69
CA TRP A 59 42.29 -3.29 12.55
C TRP A 59 40.79 -2.99 12.40
N VAL A 60 39.95 -4.04 12.41
CA VAL A 60 38.49 -3.90 12.32
C VAL A 60 37.97 -3.01 13.43
N ASP A 61 38.35 -3.25 14.70
CA ASP A 61 37.98 -2.38 15.83
C ASP A 61 38.25 -0.89 15.49
N THR A 62 39.49 -0.58 15.10
CA THR A 62 39.92 0.82 14.86
C THR A 62 39.30 1.45 13.62
N ALA A 63 38.97 0.65 12.61
CA ALA A 63 38.30 1.10 11.40
C ALA A 63 36.80 1.32 11.63
N GLU A 64 36.14 0.45 12.40
CA GLU A 64 34.73 0.61 12.80
C GLU A 64 34.56 1.80 13.75
N ASP A 65 35.44 1.99 14.75
CA ASP A 65 35.43 3.15 15.64
C ASP A 65 35.57 4.48 14.85
N ALA A 66 36.56 4.56 13.96
CA ALA A 66 36.79 5.76 13.15
C ALA A 66 35.64 6.03 12.16
N TYR A 67 35.11 4.97 11.53
CA TYR A 67 33.95 5.10 10.65
C TYR A 67 32.68 5.50 11.42
N ALA A 68 32.47 4.99 12.64
CA ALA A 68 31.32 5.33 13.46
C ALA A 68 31.28 6.83 13.80
N GLU A 69 32.41 7.44 14.19
CA GLU A 69 32.49 8.88 14.43
C GLU A 69 32.12 9.72 13.19
N VAL A 70 32.67 9.37 12.02
CA VAL A 70 32.34 10.08 10.78
C VAL A 70 30.89 9.84 10.36
N ALA A 71 30.40 8.60 10.39
CA ALA A 71 29.05 8.25 9.94
C ALA A 71 27.93 8.79 10.86
N LEU A 72 28.22 8.99 12.15
CA LEU A 72 27.29 9.61 13.10
C LEU A 72 27.28 11.14 13.02
N SER A 73 28.32 11.76 12.45
CA SER A 73 28.44 13.22 12.33
C SER A 73 27.29 13.86 11.54
N ASP A 74 26.98 15.12 11.86
CA ASP A 74 25.99 15.90 11.12
C ASP A 74 26.48 16.22 9.69
N GLU A 75 27.79 16.47 9.52
CA GLU A 75 28.47 16.66 8.23
C GLU A 75 28.19 15.50 7.26
N PHE A 76 28.36 14.25 7.72
CA PHE A 76 28.05 13.06 6.92
C PHE A 76 26.57 12.96 6.57
N ARG A 77 25.69 13.28 7.52
CA ARG A 77 24.23 13.21 7.33
C ARG A 77 23.75 14.23 6.28
N GLU A 78 24.30 15.44 6.30
CA GLU A 78 24.04 16.48 5.29
C GLU A 78 24.59 16.11 3.92
N VAL A 79 25.87 15.71 3.84
CA VAL A 79 26.54 15.37 2.57
C VAL A 79 25.92 14.14 1.91
N PHE A 80 25.61 13.09 2.67
CA PHE A 80 24.90 11.91 2.16
C PHE A 80 23.48 12.24 1.69
N GLY A 81 22.76 13.08 2.44
CA GLY A 81 21.44 13.59 2.05
C GLY A 81 21.49 14.38 0.74
N ALA A 82 22.47 15.29 0.59
CA ALA A 82 22.68 16.07 -0.62
C ALA A 82 23.01 15.16 -1.84
N MET A 83 23.93 14.21 -1.68
CA MET A 83 24.29 13.25 -2.73
C MET A 83 23.07 12.40 -3.16
N SER A 84 22.29 11.90 -2.20
CA SER A 84 21.09 11.11 -2.48
C SER A 84 20.04 11.92 -3.26
N ASN A 85 19.79 13.17 -2.83
CA ASN A 85 18.87 14.08 -3.51
C ASN A 85 19.34 14.41 -4.95
N ALA A 86 20.63 14.71 -5.14
CA ALA A 86 21.23 14.96 -6.45
C ALA A 86 21.13 13.73 -7.37
N GLN A 87 21.39 12.52 -6.84
CA GLN A 87 21.24 11.27 -7.60
C GLN A 87 19.79 11.04 -8.03
N MET A 88 18.81 11.28 -7.16
CA MET A 88 17.39 11.13 -7.51
C MET A 88 16.94 12.17 -8.54
N ARG A 89 17.42 13.43 -8.42
CA ARG A 89 17.19 14.51 -9.40
C ARG A 89 17.74 14.15 -10.78
N LEU A 90 18.98 13.67 -10.84
CA LEU A 90 19.62 13.18 -12.08
C LEU A 90 18.81 12.04 -12.71
N ARG A 91 18.41 11.04 -11.90
CA ARG A 91 17.60 9.91 -12.37
C ARG A 91 16.21 10.33 -12.87
N GLN A 92 15.58 11.31 -12.23
CA GLN A 92 14.29 11.86 -12.67
C GLN A 92 14.40 12.55 -14.03
N LEU A 93 15.46 13.34 -14.25
CA LEU A 93 15.71 14.03 -15.52
C LEU A 93 16.03 13.03 -16.66
N GLN A 94 16.80 11.98 -16.38
CA GLN A 94 17.02 10.88 -17.33
C GLN A 94 15.71 10.18 -17.70
N GLN A 95 14.86 9.84 -16.71
CA GLN A 95 13.54 9.25 -16.97
C GLN A 95 12.68 10.17 -17.86
N GLN A 96 12.66 11.48 -17.59
CA GLN A 96 11.89 12.44 -18.38
C GLN A 96 12.36 12.51 -19.85
N GLN A 97 13.67 12.49 -20.10
CA GLN A 97 14.22 12.47 -21.45
C GLN A 97 13.86 11.16 -22.18
N VAL A 98 14.06 10.01 -21.55
CA VAL A 98 13.72 8.69 -22.12
C VAL A 98 12.22 8.61 -22.43
N GLU A 99 11.36 9.06 -21.52
CA GLU A 99 9.90 9.07 -21.76
C GLU A 99 9.48 10.04 -22.87
N GLN A 100 10.22 11.14 -23.07
CA GLN A 100 9.96 12.02 -24.20
C GLN A 100 10.32 11.35 -25.54
N TRP A 101 11.49 10.70 -25.61
CA TRP A 101 11.90 9.92 -26.79
C TRP A 101 10.95 8.74 -27.07
N CYS A 102 10.39 8.11 -26.03
CA CYS A 102 9.36 7.08 -26.20
C CYS A 102 8.05 7.65 -26.77
N ARG A 103 7.56 8.79 -26.26
CA ARG A 103 6.35 9.45 -26.79
C ARG A 103 6.49 9.84 -28.25
N GLU A 104 7.64 10.39 -28.64
CA GLU A 104 7.97 10.76 -30.02
C GLU A 104 7.98 9.55 -30.98
N GLN A 105 8.20 8.33 -30.46
CA GLN A 105 8.14 7.06 -31.19
C GLN A 105 6.83 6.27 -30.96
N GLY A 106 5.83 6.84 -30.27
CA GLY A 106 4.57 6.17 -29.95
C GLY A 106 4.68 5.00 -28.95
N MET A 107 5.81 4.87 -28.24
CA MET A 107 6.04 3.81 -27.26
C MET A 107 5.46 4.19 -25.88
N PRO A 108 4.69 3.30 -25.21
CA PRO A 108 4.10 3.58 -23.90
C PRO A 108 5.14 3.90 -22.81
N THR A 109 4.92 4.96 -22.06
CA THR A 109 5.81 5.37 -20.96
C THR A 109 5.36 4.87 -19.58
N ARG A 110 6.29 4.85 -18.61
CA ARG A 110 5.99 4.43 -17.23
C ARG A 110 5.00 5.41 -16.57
N SER A 111 5.17 6.72 -16.79
CA SER A 111 4.24 7.75 -16.30
C SER A 111 2.82 7.57 -16.85
N GLU A 112 2.66 7.28 -18.14
CA GLU A 112 1.34 7.04 -18.75
C GLU A 112 0.67 5.80 -18.15
N VAL A 113 1.38 4.66 -18.11
CA VAL A 113 0.86 3.40 -17.54
C VAL A 113 0.47 3.57 -16.06
N ALA A 114 1.27 4.30 -15.27
CA ALA A 114 0.94 4.62 -13.88
C ALA A 114 -0.33 5.49 -13.78
N SER A 115 -0.46 6.52 -14.63
CA SER A 115 -1.64 7.40 -14.64
C SER A 115 -2.93 6.67 -15.03
N LEU A 116 -2.85 5.72 -15.98
CA LEU A 116 -3.97 4.86 -16.36
C LEU A 116 -4.37 3.93 -15.21
N GLY A 117 -3.38 3.36 -14.51
CA GLY A 117 -3.60 2.57 -13.30
C GLY A 117 -4.30 3.34 -12.18
N GLN A 118 -3.88 4.59 -11.93
CA GLN A 118 -4.51 5.49 -10.95
C GLN A 118 -5.97 5.80 -11.33
N ARG A 119 -6.21 6.30 -12.55
CA ARG A 119 -7.55 6.64 -13.06
C ARG A 119 -8.50 5.43 -13.02
N LEU A 120 -8.01 4.23 -13.34
CA LEU A 120 -8.79 3.00 -13.24
C LEU A 120 -9.21 2.67 -11.79
N GLN A 121 -8.35 2.91 -10.79
CA GLN A 121 -8.72 2.70 -9.39
C GLN A 121 -9.64 3.79 -8.83
N GLU A 122 -9.51 5.01 -9.33
CA GLU A 122 -10.39 6.15 -9.02
C GLU A 122 -11.82 5.89 -9.51
N VAL A 123 -12.00 5.58 -10.80
CA VAL A 123 -13.30 5.17 -11.37
C VAL A 123 -13.88 3.94 -10.65
N ARG A 124 -13.04 2.98 -10.25
CA ARG A 124 -13.48 1.83 -9.41
C ARG A 124 -13.95 2.26 -8.02
N ARG A 125 -13.39 3.33 -7.43
CA ARG A 125 -13.84 3.89 -6.14
C ARG A 125 -15.16 4.64 -6.30
N GLU A 126 -15.28 5.48 -7.32
CA GLU A 126 -16.51 6.20 -7.67
C GLU A 126 -17.67 5.25 -7.97
N LEU A 127 -17.44 4.19 -8.73
CA LEU A 127 -18.44 3.16 -9.03
C LEU A 127 -18.89 2.41 -7.77
N ARG A 128 -17.99 2.14 -6.82
CA ARG A 128 -18.35 1.54 -5.51
C ARG A 128 -19.16 2.52 -4.66
N ALA A 129 -18.74 3.78 -4.56
CA ALA A 129 -19.49 4.81 -3.83
C ALA A 129 -20.90 5.02 -4.41
N SER A 130 -20.99 5.17 -5.73
CA SER A 130 -22.27 5.33 -6.46
C SER A 130 -23.21 4.13 -6.29
N ARG A 131 -22.68 2.91 -6.16
CA ARG A 131 -23.47 1.71 -5.84
C ARG A 131 -23.90 1.68 -4.37
N ALA A 132 -23.04 2.11 -3.44
CA ALA A 132 -23.36 2.19 -2.01
C ALA A 132 -24.45 3.25 -1.73
N GLU A 133 -24.37 4.45 -2.33
CA GLU A 133 -25.40 5.47 -2.17
C GLU A 133 -26.73 5.04 -2.81
N LYS A 134 -26.71 4.35 -3.96
CA LYS A 134 -27.93 3.76 -4.54
C LYS A 134 -28.54 2.67 -3.65
N ALA A 135 -27.72 1.84 -3.00
CA ALA A 135 -28.19 0.83 -2.05
C ALA A 135 -28.82 1.47 -0.79
N LYS A 136 -28.16 2.45 -0.18
CA LYS A 136 -28.73 3.24 0.93
C LYS A 136 -30.06 3.89 0.54
N ALA A 137 -30.14 4.47 -0.66
CA ALA A 137 -31.36 5.09 -1.16
C ALA A 137 -32.48 4.06 -1.32
N SER A 138 -32.21 2.89 -1.91
CA SER A 138 -33.22 1.83 -2.03
C SER A 138 -33.66 1.26 -0.67
N ASP A 139 -32.74 1.12 0.28
CA ASP A 139 -33.05 0.61 1.63
C ASP A 139 -33.86 1.63 2.43
N GLY A 140 -33.52 2.92 2.33
CA GLY A 140 -34.29 4.03 2.92
C GLY A 140 -35.69 4.15 2.32
N THR A 141 -35.83 4.07 1.00
CA THR A 141 -37.14 4.05 0.32
C THR A 141 -37.95 2.82 0.71
N SER A 142 -37.33 1.64 0.78
CA SER A 142 -37.98 0.40 1.23
C SER A 142 -38.48 0.51 2.67
N SER A 143 -37.66 1.08 3.57
CA SER A 143 -38.03 1.31 4.97
C SER A 143 -39.19 2.31 5.12
N ALA A 144 -39.16 3.42 4.36
CA ALA A 144 -40.25 4.41 4.35
C ALA A 144 -41.57 3.79 3.85
N LEU A 145 -41.54 3.08 2.72
CA LEU A 145 -42.72 2.39 2.17
C LEU A 145 -43.24 1.31 3.13
N GLN A 146 -42.38 0.58 3.85
CA GLN A 146 -42.80 -0.37 4.87
C GLN A 146 -43.48 0.33 6.07
N ALA A 147 -42.99 1.49 6.49
CA ALA A 147 -43.60 2.28 7.56
C ALA A 147 -44.97 2.85 7.13
N GLU A 148 -45.09 3.37 5.91
CA GLU A 148 -46.36 3.83 5.33
C GLU A 148 -47.38 2.68 5.21
N VAL A 149 -46.97 1.53 4.68
CA VAL A 149 -47.83 0.33 4.59
C VAL A 149 -48.26 -0.15 5.99
N ALA A 150 -47.40 -0.07 7.00
CA ALA A 150 -47.76 -0.40 8.38
C ALA A 150 -48.75 0.61 8.99
N ALA A 151 -48.60 1.91 8.70
CA ALA A 151 -49.53 2.94 9.15
C ALA A 151 -50.90 2.87 8.45
N LEU A 152 -50.92 2.56 7.14
CA LEU A 152 -52.14 2.35 6.37
C LEU A 152 -52.88 1.10 6.84
N LYS A 153 -52.19 -0.02 7.11
CA LYS A 153 -52.80 -1.22 7.70
C LYS A 153 -53.49 -0.90 9.03
N ARG A 154 -52.80 -0.25 9.98
CA ARG A 154 -53.40 0.16 11.27
C ARG A 154 -54.64 1.05 11.12
N ARG A 155 -54.70 1.89 10.08
CA ARG A 155 -55.90 2.69 9.75
C ARG A 155 -57.04 1.84 9.20
N ILE A 156 -56.74 0.85 8.35
CA ILE A 156 -57.73 -0.12 7.86
C ILE A 156 -58.24 -0.98 9.01
N ASP A 157 -57.34 -1.53 9.84
CA ASP A 157 -57.67 -2.35 11.02
C ASP A 157 -58.60 -1.58 11.99
N ALA A 158 -58.38 -0.27 12.17
CA ALA A 158 -59.25 0.59 12.98
C ALA A 158 -60.63 0.83 12.33
N LEU A 159 -60.67 1.14 11.03
CA LEU A 159 -61.91 1.38 10.28
C LEU A 159 -62.74 0.11 10.07
N GLU A 160 -62.12 -1.08 10.07
CA GLU A 160 -62.82 -2.37 10.11
C GLU A 160 -63.26 -2.74 11.53
N GLY A 161 -62.49 -2.37 12.56
CA GLY A 161 -62.88 -2.48 13.97
C GLY A 161 -64.09 -1.63 14.34
N GLU A 162 -64.22 -0.43 13.77
CA GLU A 162 -65.42 0.41 13.91
C GLU A 162 -66.64 -0.14 13.13
N ARG A 163 -66.47 -1.15 12.28
CA ARG A 163 -67.50 -1.64 11.34
C ARG A 163 -68.25 -2.91 11.77
N GLN A 164 -68.06 -3.35 13.01
CA GLN A 164 -68.98 -4.31 13.68
C GLN A 164 -69.28 -3.77 15.09
N PRO A 165 -70.55 -3.72 15.51
CA PRO A 165 -71.45 -4.89 15.49
C PRO A 165 -72.72 -4.76 14.63
N ALA A 166 -73.51 -5.86 14.65
CA ALA A 166 -74.83 -6.06 14.03
C ALA A 166 -74.84 -6.18 12.48
N VAL A 167 -75.56 -7.12 11.84
CA VAL A 167 -76.51 -8.16 12.32
C VAL A 167 -76.12 -9.53 11.72
N ALA A 168 -76.42 -10.63 12.42
CA ALA A 168 -76.27 -11.99 11.90
C ALA A 168 -77.62 -12.69 11.69
N THR A 169 -77.86 -13.23 10.49
CA THR A 169 -78.95 -14.18 10.17
C THR A 169 -78.46 -15.23 9.16
N LYS A 170 -78.93 -16.49 9.27
CA LYS A 170 -78.40 -17.66 8.54
C LYS A 170 -79.46 -18.37 7.68
N ALA A 171 -79.17 -18.57 6.39
CA ALA A 171 -79.49 -19.75 5.58
C ALA A 171 -78.61 -19.70 4.30
N ALA A 172 -77.78 -20.66 3.88
CA ALA A 172 -77.88 -22.13 3.74
C ALA A 172 -78.82 -22.55 2.58
N LYS A 173 -78.43 -23.29 1.52
CA LYS A 173 -77.17 -23.95 1.03
C LYS A 173 -77.24 -23.98 -0.53
N SER A 174 -76.16 -23.79 -1.32
CA SER A 174 -75.14 -24.77 -1.79
C SER A 174 -75.70 -25.98 -2.58
N PRO A 175 -74.94 -26.64 -3.51
CA PRO A 175 -73.51 -26.58 -3.84
C PRO A 175 -73.28 -26.15 -5.33
N LYS A 176 -72.33 -26.59 -6.20
CA LYS A 176 -71.23 -27.59 -6.20
C LYS A 176 -70.20 -27.35 -7.35
N ALA A 177 -68.94 -27.74 -7.14
CA ALA A 177 -67.90 -28.05 -8.15
C ALA A 177 -67.33 -26.86 -9.01
N THR A 178 -66.12 -26.93 -9.60
CA THR A 178 -65.19 -28.07 -9.80
C THR A 178 -63.73 -27.71 -9.42
N LYS A 179 -62.93 -28.71 -9.02
CA LYS A 179 -61.47 -28.59 -8.78
C LYS A 179 -60.67 -29.17 -9.96
N THR A 180 -59.58 -28.51 -10.31
CA THR A 180 -58.37 -29.11 -10.92
C THR A 180 -57.15 -28.53 -10.16
N THR A 181 -56.22 -29.29 -9.57
CA THR A 181 -55.25 -30.26 -10.13
C THR A 181 -54.39 -29.63 -11.24
N SER A 182 -53.07 -29.57 -11.15
CA SER A 182 -52.13 -30.55 -10.57
C SER A 182 -50.90 -29.85 -9.92
N ALA A 183 -50.35 -30.34 -8.80
CA ALA A 183 -49.24 -31.28 -8.68
C ALA A 183 -47.80 -30.73 -8.92
N LYS A 184 -46.96 -30.83 -7.87
CA LYS A 184 -45.62 -31.51 -7.87
C LYS A 184 -44.46 -30.71 -8.50
N ARG A 185 -43.26 -30.59 -7.92
CA ARG A 185 -42.46 -31.41 -6.97
C ARG A 185 -41.55 -30.44 -6.14
N ARG A 186 -41.25 -30.67 -4.85
CA ARG A 186 -40.02 -31.30 -4.31
C ARG A 186 -38.74 -31.03 -5.14
N ALA A 187 -37.58 -30.64 -4.59
CA ALA A 187 -37.14 -30.66 -3.19
C ALA A 187 -36.01 -29.64 -2.87
N ALA A 188 -35.64 -29.54 -1.59
CA ALA A 188 -34.48 -28.82 -1.05
C ALA A 188 -33.44 -29.86 -0.53
N PRO A 189 -32.33 -29.51 0.17
CA PRO A 189 -31.49 -28.28 0.16
C PRO A 189 -29.95 -28.59 0.14
N ALA A 190 -29.15 -27.52 0.22
CA ALA A 190 -27.85 -27.41 0.92
C ALA A 190 -26.58 -28.19 0.47
N LYS A 191 -25.47 -27.43 0.28
CA LYS A 191 -24.25 -27.39 1.12
C LYS A 191 -23.18 -26.55 0.40
N THR A 192 -22.70 -25.42 0.90
CA THR A 192 -21.68 -25.27 1.96
C THR A 192 -20.45 -26.19 1.83
N VAL A 193 -19.36 -25.67 1.27
CA VAL A 193 -18.01 -25.89 1.83
C VAL A 193 -17.21 -24.59 1.65
N ALA A 194 -16.56 -24.13 2.72
CA ALA A 194 -15.46 -23.16 2.65
C ALA A 194 -14.21 -23.82 3.21
N ARG A 195 -13.03 -23.58 2.63
CA ARG A 195 -11.74 -24.00 3.18
C ARG A 195 -10.61 -23.10 2.67
N ALA A 196 -9.59 -22.94 3.50
CA ALA A 196 -8.54 -21.93 3.35
C ALA A 196 -7.12 -22.53 3.36
N ALA A 197 -6.12 -21.63 3.24
CA ALA A 197 -4.66 -21.88 3.24
C ALA A 197 -4.12 -22.69 2.03
N GLY A 198 -2.87 -22.52 1.62
CA GLY A 198 -1.81 -21.59 2.07
C GLY A 198 -0.52 -21.83 1.25
N PRO A 199 0.42 -20.86 1.15
CA PRO A 199 1.58 -20.99 0.28
C PRO A 199 2.62 -21.98 0.82
N ARG A 200 3.27 -22.73 -0.07
CA ARG A 200 4.46 -23.55 0.26
C ARG A 200 5.72 -22.88 -0.28
N THR A 201 6.67 -22.62 0.60
CA THR A 201 8.06 -22.36 0.23
C THR A 201 8.78 -23.66 -0.12
N SER A 202 9.83 -23.59 -0.93
CA SER A 202 10.91 -24.56 -0.90
C SER A 202 12.20 -23.93 -1.46
N LYS A 203 13.32 -24.17 -0.79
CA LYS A 203 14.66 -23.89 -1.35
C LYS A 203 15.03 -24.95 -2.40
N LYS A 204 15.89 -24.55 -3.33
CA LYS A 204 17.10 -25.30 -3.65
C LYS A 204 18.24 -24.32 -3.94
#